data_AF-A0A6I4I0J3-F1
#
_entry.id   AF-A0A6I4I0J3-F1
#
_cell.length_a   1.000
_cell.length_b   1.000
_cell.length_c   1.000
_cell.angle_alpha   90.00
_cell.angle_beta   90.00
_cell.angle_gamma   90.00
#
_symmetry.space_group_name_H-M   'P 1'
#
loop_
_entity.id
_entity.type
_entity.pdbx_description
1 polymer ?
#
loop_
_entity_poly.entity_id
_entity_poly.type
_entity_poly.pdbx_seq_one_letter_code
_entity_poly.pdbx_strand_id
1 'polypeptide(L)'
;MKRLNLTLTILALSIICYGQAVPTSPALNNKFQQFINAYNTGDTLKFCGFYASETPNDKLIEKSVKQTLSEYSFSGKLKLMKVKPTSPTETTIVARNESFGCWFEIYWITDANQHYKEHHMRPIRLSSDFLQTGLLSQQQVLTEADAYIKGLADQKVFAGNLLIAKDGKILYNKSFGTNPAGAPNTSAQQFDLASMGKLFTTISVLQLADQHKLSLTDSVGKLIPQLKNKSLRGITVEQLLTHTSGMGDFFEDPAFDPMNGKKFTEADVIPAIEKDQLHFPPGKEFRYSNTGFLLLGLIVEKQSGQDFKTYVREHIFKPAQMMYSEPANGAGGGMSTVNDIYSFSKAISDNKLLSPATTKQFLTFNNANWGLGQEYQQLGNEVITGHSGGFPGICTELNMYQNAGYTVVILSNTEPPFGHFISDKIKELVVRR
;
A
#
# COMPACT_ATOMS: atom_id res chain seq x y z
N MET A 1 11.40 -5.12 25.74
CA MET A 1 11.31 -5.35 24.28
C MET A 1 11.63 -4.04 23.58
N LYS A 2 12.86 -3.86 23.09
CA LYS A 2 13.23 -2.70 22.27
C LYS A 2 12.49 -2.87 20.92
N ARG A 3 11.57 -1.98 20.61
CA ARG A 3 10.89 -1.91 19.30
C ARG A 3 11.98 -1.64 18.26
N LEU A 4 12.20 -2.59 17.36
CA LEU A 4 13.06 -2.40 16.21
C LEU A 4 12.29 -1.46 15.26
N ASN A 5 12.73 -0.21 15.14
CA ASN A 5 12.19 0.71 14.14
C ASN A 5 12.63 0.22 12.76
N LEU A 6 11.88 -0.69 12.18
CA LEU A 6 11.93 -0.97 10.75
C LEU A 6 11.04 0.08 10.08
N THR A 7 11.61 1.26 9.82
CA THR A 7 10.95 2.28 8.99
C THR A 7 10.91 1.73 7.57
N LEU A 8 9.95 0.85 7.28
CA LEU A 8 9.64 0.40 5.94
C LEU A 8 8.88 1.53 5.26
N THR A 9 9.59 2.55 4.79
CA THR A 9 9.07 3.37 3.71
C THR A 9 8.93 2.41 2.52
N ILE A 10 7.70 1.98 2.23
CA ILE A 10 7.38 1.21 1.02
C ILE A 10 7.55 2.18 -0.16
N LEU A 11 8.80 2.46 -0.52
CA LEU A 11 9.16 3.16 -1.73
C LEU A 11 9.26 2.08 -2.82
N ALA A 12 8.17 1.90 -3.56
CA ALA A 12 8.18 1.07 -4.75
C ALA A 12 8.98 1.79 -5.85
N LEU A 13 10.31 1.61 -5.84
CA LEU A 13 11.16 1.83 -7.01
C LEU A 13 11.47 0.46 -7.61
N SER A 14 10.66 0.04 -8.56
CA SER A 14 11.04 -1.03 -9.49
C SER A 14 11.59 -0.37 -10.75
N ILE A 15 12.91 -0.26 -10.85
CA ILE A 15 13.58 -0.09 -12.13
C ILE A 15 13.54 -1.47 -12.79
N ILE A 16 12.58 -1.70 -13.68
CA ILE A 16 12.52 -2.92 -14.49
C ILE A 16 13.52 -2.73 -15.62
N CYS A 17 14.77 -3.16 -15.41
CA CYS A 17 15.68 -3.43 -16.52
C CYS A 17 15.23 -4.73 -17.20
N TYR A 18 14.76 -4.63 -18.45
CA TYR A 18 14.50 -5.80 -19.29
C TYR A 18 15.81 -6.47 -19.71
N GLY A 19 16.36 -7.30 -18.82
CA GLY A 19 17.39 -8.28 -19.16
C GLY A 19 16.76 -9.50 -19.84
N GLN A 20 17.48 -10.12 -20.79
CA GLN A 20 17.08 -11.40 -21.37
C GLN A 20 16.89 -12.44 -20.26
N ALA A 21 15.83 -13.24 -20.37
CA ALA A 21 15.52 -14.27 -19.39
C ALA A 21 16.65 -15.30 -19.29
N VAL A 22 17.36 -15.32 -18.16
CA VAL A 22 18.35 -16.35 -17.86
C VAL A 22 17.58 -17.59 -17.38
N PRO A 23 17.78 -18.77 -17.99
CA PRO A 23 17.08 -19.98 -17.57
C PRO A 23 17.54 -20.43 -16.17
N THR A 24 16.60 -20.79 -15.31
CA THR A 24 16.88 -21.32 -13.96
C THR A 24 17.53 -22.69 -14.07
N SER A 25 18.72 -22.88 -13.47
CA SER A 25 19.41 -24.17 -13.44
C SER A 25 19.02 -25.00 -12.21
N PRO A 26 19.08 -26.35 -12.27
CA PRO A 26 18.89 -27.20 -11.09
C PRO A 26 19.84 -26.87 -9.94
N ALA A 27 21.08 -26.49 -10.25
CA ALA A 27 22.07 -26.08 -9.25
C ALA A 27 21.63 -24.82 -8.50
N LEU A 28 21.08 -23.83 -9.22
CA LEU A 28 20.58 -22.60 -8.62
C LEU A 28 19.37 -22.83 -7.71
N ASN A 29 18.43 -23.70 -8.13
CA ASN A 29 17.32 -24.12 -7.28
C ASN A 29 17.81 -24.84 -6.01
N ASN A 30 18.77 -25.75 -6.13
CA ASN A 30 19.32 -26.48 -4.98
C ASN A 30 20.00 -25.52 -3.98
N LYS A 31 20.75 -24.53 -4.47
CA LYS A 31 21.36 -23.49 -3.63
C LYS A 31 20.32 -22.74 -2.80
N PHE A 32 19.25 -22.26 -3.43
CA PHE A 32 18.24 -21.51 -2.69
C PHE A 32 17.34 -22.40 -1.82
N GLN A 33 17.20 -23.68 -2.15
CA GLN A 33 16.62 -24.64 -1.23
C GLN A 33 17.50 -24.84 0.00
N GLN A 34 18.84 -24.88 -0.14
CA GLN A 34 19.77 -24.93 0.99
C GLN A 34 19.72 -23.65 1.83
N PHE A 35 19.64 -22.49 1.19
CA PHE A 35 19.41 -21.21 1.89
C PHE A 35 18.14 -21.27 2.73
N ILE A 36 17.00 -21.66 2.15
CA ILE A 36 15.72 -21.75 2.87
C ILE A 36 15.77 -22.80 3.99
N ASN A 37 16.45 -23.92 3.77
CA ASN A 37 16.64 -24.94 4.81
C ASN A 37 17.46 -24.37 5.99
N ALA A 38 18.54 -23.62 5.71
CA ALA A 38 19.32 -22.93 6.74
C ALA A 38 18.47 -21.86 7.43
N TYR A 39 17.81 -20.98 6.67
CA TYR A 39 16.90 -19.93 7.14
C TYR A 39 15.88 -20.46 8.15
N ASN A 40 15.21 -21.57 7.82
CA ASN A 40 14.14 -22.16 8.62
C ASN A 40 14.60 -22.79 9.94
N THR A 41 15.91 -22.90 10.17
CA THR A 41 16.42 -23.33 11.48
C THR A 41 16.36 -22.21 12.53
N GLY A 42 16.34 -20.93 12.11
CA GLY A 42 16.50 -19.81 13.02
C GLY A 42 17.83 -19.82 13.78
N ASP A 43 18.81 -20.62 13.34
CA ASP A 43 20.04 -20.90 14.06
C ASP A 43 21.23 -20.16 13.44
N THR A 44 21.95 -19.40 14.28
CA THR A 44 23.07 -18.57 13.86
C THR A 44 24.21 -19.39 13.25
N LEU A 45 24.48 -20.61 13.74
CA LEU A 45 25.55 -21.46 13.21
C LEU A 45 25.18 -22.02 11.84
N LYS A 46 23.91 -22.36 11.61
CA LYS A 46 23.42 -22.79 10.30
C LYS A 46 23.48 -21.65 9.28
N PHE A 47 23.18 -20.42 9.67
CA PHE A 47 23.37 -19.25 8.82
C PHE A 47 24.85 -19.04 8.49
N CYS A 48 25.74 -19.08 9.50
CA CYS A 48 27.19 -18.97 9.29
C CYS A 48 27.70 -20.03 8.32
N GLY A 49 27.31 -21.30 8.49
CA GLY A 49 27.71 -22.40 7.62
C GLY A 49 27.26 -22.22 6.17
N PHE A 50 26.05 -21.71 5.96
CA PHE A 50 25.56 -21.38 4.62
C PHE A 50 26.37 -20.24 4.00
N TYR A 51 26.51 -19.09 4.68
CA TYR A 51 27.22 -17.93 4.12
C TYR A 51 28.72 -18.19 3.91
N ALA A 52 29.37 -18.99 4.75
CA ALA A 52 30.75 -19.40 4.55
C ALA A 52 30.96 -20.26 3.28
N SER A 53 29.91 -20.93 2.80
CA SER A 53 29.94 -21.64 1.51
C SER A 53 29.75 -20.70 0.29
N GLU A 54 29.34 -19.46 0.53
CA GLU A 54 28.94 -18.49 -0.49
C GLU A 54 29.94 -17.34 -0.66
N THR A 55 30.75 -17.05 0.36
CA THR A 55 31.76 -15.99 0.35
C THR A 55 32.87 -16.26 1.35
N PRO A 56 34.15 -15.91 1.06
CA PRO A 56 35.25 -16.01 2.02
C PRO A 56 35.35 -14.78 2.96
N ASN A 57 34.45 -13.80 2.85
CA ASN A 57 34.54 -12.55 3.61
C ASN A 57 33.83 -12.64 4.98
N ASP A 58 34.61 -12.87 6.04
CA ASP A 58 34.11 -13.02 7.41
C ASP A 58 33.24 -11.86 7.90
N LYS A 59 33.60 -10.62 7.57
CA LYS A 59 32.80 -9.44 7.97
C LYS A 59 31.44 -9.42 7.30
N LEU A 60 31.38 -9.85 6.03
CA LEU A 60 30.13 -9.97 5.29
C LEU A 60 29.27 -11.11 5.82
N ILE A 61 29.88 -12.24 6.19
CA ILE A 61 29.19 -13.36 6.84
C ILE A 61 28.53 -12.88 8.13
N GLU A 62 29.28 -12.24 9.02
CA GLU A 62 28.75 -11.75 10.31
C GLU A 62 27.57 -10.77 10.12
N LYS A 63 27.70 -9.82 9.18
CA LYS A 63 26.63 -8.89 8.84
C LYS A 63 25.37 -9.62 8.35
N SER A 64 25.55 -10.58 7.44
CA SER A 64 24.43 -11.26 6.78
C SER A 64 23.71 -12.21 7.74
N VAL A 65 24.43 -12.86 8.65
CA VAL A 65 23.84 -13.69 9.71
C VAL A 65 22.94 -12.85 10.63
N LYS A 66 23.40 -11.66 11.05
CA LYS A 66 22.58 -10.74 11.88
C LYS A 66 21.34 -10.27 11.13
N GLN A 67 21.48 -9.93 9.85
CA GLN A 67 20.35 -9.56 9.00
C GLN A 67 19.34 -10.70 8.90
N THR A 68 19.77 -11.90 8.51
CA THR A 68 18.90 -13.06 8.33
C THR A 68 18.22 -13.49 9.64
N LEU A 69 18.87 -13.33 10.79
CA LEU A 69 18.23 -13.57 12.09
C LEU A 69 17.10 -12.57 12.38
N SER A 70 17.30 -11.30 12.01
CA SER A 70 16.25 -10.28 12.11
C SER A 70 15.09 -10.59 11.16
N GLU A 71 15.38 -10.99 9.93
CA GLU A 71 14.38 -11.40 8.94
C GLU A 71 13.60 -12.63 9.42
N TYR A 72 14.28 -13.66 9.95
CA TYR A 72 13.64 -14.85 10.50
C TYR A 72 12.73 -14.51 11.68
N SER A 73 13.19 -13.63 12.57
CA SER A 73 12.39 -13.16 13.71
C SER A 73 11.11 -12.44 13.27
N PHE A 74 11.16 -11.78 12.11
CA PHE A 74 10.03 -11.08 11.53
C PHE A 74 9.08 -12.00 10.73
N SER A 75 9.62 -12.81 9.82
CA SER A 75 8.82 -13.59 8.88
C SER A 75 8.41 -14.97 9.40
N GLY A 76 9.16 -15.53 10.35
CA GLY A 76 9.13 -16.95 10.65
C GLY A 76 9.61 -17.80 9.49
N LYS A 77 9.26 -19.09 9.47
CA LYS A 77 9.68 -20.04 8.44
C LYS A 77 9.14 -19.68 7.06
N LEU A 78 9.95 -19.96 6.05
CA LEU A 78 9.69 -19.71 4.63
C LEU A 78 9.65 -21.01 3.84
N LYS A 79 8.77 -21.06 2.85
CA LYS A 79 8.74 -22.06 1.79
C LYS A 79 9.24 -21.44 0.50
N LEU A 80 10.20 -22.09 -0.15
CA LEU A 80 10.66 -21.69 -1.48
C LEU A 80 9.55 -21.91 -2.51
N MET A 81 9.22 -20.87 -3.28
CA MET A 81 8.16 -20.92 -4.28
C MET A 81 8.70 -20.81 -5.70
N LYS A 82 9.65 -19.89 -5.93
CA LYS A 82 10.23 -19.66 -7.27
C LYS A 82 11.64 -19.10 -7.16
N VAL A 83 12.47 -19.43 -8.13
CA VAL A 83 13.81 -18.84 -8.32
C VAL A 83 13.89 -18.29 -9.74
N LYS A 84 14.19 -17.00 -9.85
CA LYS A 84 14.24 -16.26 -11.12
C LYS A 84 15.55 -15.48 -11.22
N PRO A 85 16.55 -15.97 -11.95
CA PRO A 85 17.73 -15.16 -12.25
C PRO A 85 17.33 -13.95 -13.11
N THR A 86 17.68 -12.76 -12.66
CA THR A 86 17.32 -11.48 -13.29
C THR A 86 18.48 -10.85 -14.05
N SER A 87 19.72 -11.19 -13.65
CA SER A 87 20.95 -10.85 -14.38
C SER A 87 22.03 -11.89 -14.06
N PRO A 88 23.22 -11.84 -14.70
CA PRO A 88 24.33 -12.73 -14.34
C PRO A 88 24.75 -12.64 -12.86
N THR A 89 24.47 -11.55 -12.17
CA THR A 89 24.87 -11.31 -10.77
C THR A 89 23.69 -11.12 -9.82
N GLU A 90 22.46 -11.35 -10.28
CA GLU A 90 21.26 -11.13 -9.48
C GLU A 90 20.24 -12.25 -9.69
N THR A 91 19.71 -12.76 -8.59
CA THR A 91 18.61 -13.71 -8.60
C THR A 91 17.53 -13.28 -7.63
N THR A 92 16.28 -13.23 -8.10
CA THR A 92 15.11 -13.04 -7.25
C THR A 92 14.56 -14.39 -6.81
N ILE A 93 14.41 -14.57 -5.50
CA ILE A 93 13.74 -15.71 -4.89
C ILE A 93 12.35 -15.24 -4.44
N VAL A 94 11.33 -16.03 -4.78
CA VAL A 94 9.98 -15.85 -4.20
C VAL A 94 9.79 -16.92 -3.13
N ALA A 95 9.44 -16.48 -1.93
CA ALA A 95 9.14 -17.34 -0.80
C ALA A 95 7.78 -17.00 -0.20
N ARG A 96 7.13 -18.00 0.41
CA ARG A 96 5.88 -17.83 1.17
C ARG A 96 6.14 -18.20 2.61
N ASN A 97 5.78 -17.35 3.58
CA ASN A 97 5.92 -17.73 4.97
C ASN A 97 4.82 -18.70 5.42
N GLU A 98 5.16 -19.57 6.38
CA GLU A 98 4.22 -20.55 6.92
C GLU A 98 3.32 -19.96 8.01
N SER A 99 3.80 -18.94 8.73
CA SER A 99 3.10 -18.37 9.88
C SER A 99 1.91 -17.50 9.49
N PHE A 100 2.06 -16.70 8.43
CA PHE A 100 1.06 -15.70 8.03
C PHE A 100 0.58 -15.90 6.58
N GLY A 101 1.15 -16.83 5.81
CA GLY A 101 0.78 -17.06 4.41
C GLY A 101 1.18 -15.95 3.44
N CYS A 102 2.08 -15.06 3.84
CA CYS A 102 2.54 -13.87 3.13
C CYS A 102 3.65 -14.19 2.14
N TRP A 103 3.74 -13.38 1.09
CA TRP A 103 4.74 -13.54 0.04
C TRP A 103 5.91 -12.59 0.25
N PHE A 104 7.11 -13.07 -0.08
CA PHE A 104 8.35 -12.35 0.02
C PHE A 104 9.15 -12.49 -1.26
N GLU A 105 9.79 -11.40 -1.67
CA GLU A 105 10.90 -11.42 -2.62
C GLU A 105 12.21 -11.25 -1.85
N ILE A 106 13.19 -12.08 -2.20
CA ILE A 106 14.57 -11.96 -1.71
C ILE A 106 15.44 -11.72 -2.93
N TYR A 107 15.99 -10.52 -3.05
CA TYR A 107 16.99 -10.19 -4.07
C TYR A 107 18.33 -10.71 -3.58
N TRP A 108 18.93 -11.62 -4.33
CA TRP A 108 20.22 -12.20 -4.03
C TRP A 108 21.26 -11.66 -5.00
N ILE A 109 22.28 -10.99 -4.48
CA ILE A 109 23.29 -10.30 -5.29
C ILE A 109 24.65 -10.96 -5.09
N THR A 110 25.33 -11.22 -6.22
CA THR A 110 26.68 -11.79 -6.27
C THR A 110 27.66 -10.87 -7.00
N ASP A 111 28.96 -11.18 -6.91
CA ASP A 111 29.97 -10.63 -7.81
C ASP A 111 30.00 -11.39 -9.16
N ALA A 112 30.85 -10.96 -10.10
CA ALA A 112 31.00 -11.62 -11.39
C ALA A 112 31.47 -13.09 -11.30
N ASN A 113 32.09 -13.48 -10.18
CA ASN A 113 32.55 -14.83 -9.88
C ASN A 113 31.53 -15.63 -9.06
N GLN A 114 30.29 -15.12 -8.92
CA GLN A 114 29.20 -15.72 -8.15
C GLN A 114 29.40 -15.77 -6.63
N HIS A 115 30.37 -15.03 -6.08
CA HIS A 115 30.46 -14.90 -4.62
C HIS A 115 29.36 -13.99 -4.10
N TYR A 116 28.75 -14.37 -2.99
CA TYR A 116 27.70 -13.58 -2.35
C TYR A 116 28.21 -12.21 -1.90
N LYS A 117 27.38 -11.18 -2.16
CA LYS A 117 27.61 -9.80 -1.75
C LYS A 117 26.59 -9.30 -0.74
N GLU A 118 25.31 -9.47 -1.04
CA GLU A 118 24.21 -9.05 -0.17
C GLU A 118 22.89 -9.68 -0.59
N HIS A 119 21.89 -9.62 0.29
CA HIS A 119 20.51 -9.88 -0.06
C HIS A 119 19.57 -8.87 0.57
N HIS A 120 18.39 -8.73 -0.03
CA HIS A 120 17.32 -7.88 0.48
C HIS A 120 16.00 -8.63 0.44
N MET A 121 15.42 -8.90 1.61
CA MET A 121 14.09 -9.48 1.75
C MET A 121 13.04 -8.38 1.89
N ARG A 122 11.95 -8.47 1.13
CA ARG A 122 10.79 -7.58 1.28
C ARG A 122 9.47 -8.33 1.12
N PRO A 123 8.42 -7.96 1.86
CA PRO A 123 7.08 -8.45 1.58
C PRO A 123 6.64 -7.96 0.19
N ILE A 124 5.88 -8.80 -0.51
CA ILE A 124 5.25 -8.45 -1.80
C ILE A 124 3.75 -8.67 -1.71
N ARG A 125 2.99 -7.87 -2.48
CA ARG A 125 1.54 -8.03 -2.58
C ARG A 125 1.18 -9.30 -3.35
N LEU A 126 -0.01 -9.84 -3.09
CA LEU A 126 -0.55 -10.96 -3.84
C LEU A 126 -0.53 -10.70 -5.36
N SER A 127 -0.18 -11.72 -6.15
CA SER A 127 -0.20 -11.66 -7.61
C SER A 127 -0.98 -12.84 -8.20
N SER A 128 -1.38 -12.72 -9.48
CA SER A 128 -2.10 -13.78 -10.19
C SER A 128 -1.34 -15.10 -10.23
N ASP A 129 0.00 -15.06 -10.27
CA ASP A 129 0.89 -16.24 -10.28
C ASP A 129 0.76 -17.08 -9.00
N PHE A 130 0.20 -16.52 -7.94
CA PHE A 130 0.11 -17.12 -6.61
C PHE A 130 -1.29 -17.62 -6.25
N LEU A 131 -2.28 -17.39 -7.12
CA LEU A 131 -3.66 -17.76 -6.84
C LEU A 131 -3.80 -19.28 -6.79
N GLN A 132 -4.39 -19.77 -5.70
CA GLN A 132 -4.73 -21.17 -5.58
C GLN A 132 -5.96 -21.50 -6.39
N THR A 133 -6.12 -22.78 -6.73
CA THR A 133 -7.31 -23.25 -7.42
C THR A 133 -8.49 -23.53 -6.49
N GLY A 134 -9.69 -23.62 -7.06
CA GLY A 134 -10.96 -23.90 -6.39
C GLY A 134 -11.62 -22.66 -5.81
N LEU A 135 -12.73 -22.24 -6.43
CA LEU A 135 -13.61 -21.20 -5.89
C LEU A 135 -14.18 -21.60 -4.53
N LEU A 136 -14.14 -20.66 -3.58
CA LEU A 136 -14.76 -20.81 -2.27
C LEU A 136 -16.19 -20.26 -2.31
N SER A 137 -17.11 -20.92 -1.61
CA SER A 137 -18.41 -20.34 -1.31
C SER A 137 -18.26 -19.12 -0.39
N GLN A 138 -19.26 -18.23 -0.41
CA GLN A 138 -19.28 -17.06 0.48
C GLN A 138 -19.06 -17.45 1.96
N GLN A 139 -19.68 -18.55 2.42
CA GLN A 139 -19.52 -19.01 3.80
C GLN A 139 -18.08 -19.46 4.08
N GLN A 140 -17.43 -20.17 3.16
CA GLN A 140 -16.04 -20.58 3.30
C GLN A 140 -15.09 -19.37 3.35
N VAL A 141 -15.29 -18.37 2.49
CA VAL A 141 -14.51 -17.12 2.53
C VAL A 141 -14.60 -16.47 3.91
N LEU A 142 -15.80 -16.33 4.47
CA LEU A 142 -16.00 -15.74 5.79
C LEU A 142 -15.36 -16.57 6.91
N THR A 143 -15.53 -17.90 6.87
CA THR A 143 -14.95 -18.80 7.87
C THR A 143 -13.42 -18.80 7.83
N GLU A 144 -12.82 -18.87 6.64
CA GLU A 144 -11.35 -18.83 6.49
C GLU A 144 -10.76 -17.46 6.86
N ALA A 145 -11.44 -16.36 6.49
CA ALA A 145 -11.03 -15.02 6.89
C ALA A 145 -11.07 -14.83 8.41
N ASP A 146 -12.15 -15.29 9.07
CA ASP A 146 -12.31 -15.21 10.54
C ASP A 146 -11.24 -16.02 11.27
N ALA A 147 -10.97 -17.25 10.83
CA ALA A 147 -9.94 -18.10 11.43
C ALA A 147 -8.55 -17.48 11.29
N TYR A 148 -8.25 -16.92 10.11
CA TYR A 148 -6.96 -16.30 9.84
C TYR A 148 -6.71 -15.06 10.70
N ILE A 149 -7.65 -14.10 10.71
CA ILE A 149 -7.50 -12.87 11.49
C ILE A 149 -7.48 -13.13 13.00
N LYS A 150 -8.27 -14.11 13.48
CA LYS A 150 -8.23 -14.55 14.88
C LYS A 150 -6.86 -15.11 15.25
N GLY A 151 -6.26 -15.94 14.37
CA GLY A 151 -4.91 -16.46 14.59
C GLY A 151 -3.85 -15.36 14.72
N LEU A 152 -3.96 -14.28 13.93
CA LEU A 152 -3.07 -13.12 14.05
C LEU A 152 -3.32 -12.31 15.33
N ALA A 153 -4.59 -12.13 15.70
CA ALA A 153 -4.98 -11.42 16.92
C ALA A 153 -4.54 -12.16 18.20
N ASP A 154 -4.70 -13.49 18.24
CA ASP A 154 -4.29 -14.34 19.37
C ASP A 154 -2.75 -14.30 19.57
N GLN A 155 -2.00 -14.17 18.48
CA GLN A 155 -0.54 -13.97 18.49
C GLN A 155 -0.13 -12.51 18.81
N LYS A 156 -1.08 -11.60 19.02
CA LYS A 156 -0.86 -10.15 19.23
C LYS A 156 -0.13 -9.48 18.07
N VAL A 157 -0.26 -10.05 16.87
CA VAL A 157 0.31 -9.54 15.61
C VAL A 157 -0.68 -8.60 14.91
N PHE A 158 -1.97 -8.66 15.27
CA PHE A 158 -2.99 -7.76 14.73
C PHE A 158 -3.95 -7.25 15.81
N ALA A 159 -4.25 -5.96 15.76
CA ALA A 159 -5.35 -5.32 16.45
C ALA A 159 -6.01 -4.31 15.50
N GLY A 160 -7.33 -4.41 15.35
CA GLY A 160 -8.10 -3.58 14.43
C GLY A 160 -9.48 -4.14 14.13
N ASN A 161 -10.10 -3.59 13.10
CA ASN A 161 -11.43 -3.94 12.63
C ASN A 161 -11.39 -4.46 11.19
N LEU A 162 -12.24 -5.46 10.91
CA LEU A 162 -12.45 -6.01 9.58
C LEU A 162 -13.96 -5.98 9.26
N LEU A 163 -14.29 -5.41 8.12
CA LEU A 163 -15.62 -5.46 7.52
C LEU A 163 -15.53 -6.11 6.13
N ILE A 164 -16.39 -7.09 5.88
CA ILE A 164 -16.58 -7.71 4.56
C ILE A 164 -18.05 -7.55 4.19
N ALA A 165 -18.30 -6.94 3.04
CA ALA A 165 -19.61 -6.80 2.44
C ALA A 165 -19.61 -7.43 1.05
N LYS A 166 -20.80 -7.81 0.57
CA LYS A 166 -21.03 -8.26 -0.79
C LYS A 166 -22.37 -7.73 -1.28
N ASP A 167 -22.40 -7.21 -2.51
CA ASP A 167 -23.62 -6.74 -3.18
C ASP A 167 -24.41 -5.75 -2.30
N GLY A 168 -23.70 -4.83 -1.64
CA GLY A 168 -24.28 -3.81 -0.76
C GLY A 168 -24.77 -4.30 0.61
N LYS A 169 -24.48 -5.54 0.99
CA LYS A 169 -24.83 -6.12 2.31
C LYS A 169 -23.58 -6.45 3.11
N ILE A 170 -23.53 -5.97 4.36
CA ILE A 170 -22.47 -6.34 5.31
C ILE A 170 -22.67 -7.80 5.72
N LEU A 171 -21.67 -8.64 5.45
CA LEU A 171 -21.65 -10.06 5.79
C LEU A 171 -20.83 -10.36 7.06
N TYR A 172 -19.86 -9.49 7.34
CA TYR A 172 -18.92 -9.63 8.44
C TYR A 172 -18.52 -8.25 8.94
N ASN A 173 -18.51 -8.05 10.25
CA ASN A 173 -18.05 -6.83 10.91
C ASN A 173 -17.58 -7.17 12.32
N LYS A 174 -16.27 -7.35 12.50
CA LYS A 174 -15.67 -7.75 13.79
C LYS A 174 -14.45 -6.90 14.13
N SER A 175 -14.20 -6.84 15.42
CA SER A 175 -13.09 -6.11 16.04
C SER A 175 -12.17 -7.07 16.80
N PHE A 176 -10.87 -6.79 16.76
CA PHE A 176 -9.81 -7.65 17.27
C PHE A 176 -8.80 -6.84 18.08
N GLY A 177 -8.27 -7.45 19.14
CA GLY A 177 -7.25 -6.86 20.00
C GLY A 177 -7.73 -5.62 20.75
N THR A 178 -6.77 -4.82 21.21
CA THR A 178 -7.01 -3.59 21.99
C THR A 178 -6.61 -2.35 21.19
N ASN A 179 -7.31 -1.25 21.43
CA ASN A 179 -6.94 0.07 20.93
C ASN A 179 -5.68 0.60 21.65
N PRO A 180 -5.08 1.73 21.20
CA PRO A 180 -3.89 2.29 21.83
C PRO A 180 -4.05 2.70 23.31
N ALA A 181 -5.29 2.92 23.77
CA ALA A 181 -5.60 3.21 25.17
C ALA A 181 -5.73 1.94 26.04
N GLY A 182 -5.60 0.74 25.46
CA GLY A 182 -5.66 -0.54 26.15
C GLY A 182 -7.07 -1.13 26.29
N ALA A 183 -8.10 -0.45 25.79
CA ALA A 183 -9.47 -0.99 25.77
C ALA A 183 -9.69 -1.90 24.55
N PRO A 184 -10.63 -2.85 24.57
CA PRO A 184 -10.96 -3.64 23.38
C PRO A 184 -11.35 -2.77 22.19
N ASN A 185 -10.90 -3.13 20.99
CA ASN A 185 -11.40 -2.49 19.76
C ASN A 185 -12.90 -2.78 19.60
N THR A 186 -13.64 -1.80 19.05
CA THR A 186 -15.06 -1.94 18.72
C THR A 186 -15.30 -1.44 17.29
N SER A 187 -16.43 -1.78 16.67
CA SER A 187 -16.76 -1.30 15.32
C SER A 187 -16.89 0.24 15.23
N ALA A 188 -17.10 0.91 16.37
CA ALA A 188 -17.13 2.37 16.51
C ALA A 188 -15.74 2.99 16.75
N GLN A 189 -14.69 2.19 16.95
CA GLN A 189 -13.32 2.70 17.10
C GLN A 189 -12.91 3.45 15.83
N GLN A 190 -12.46 4.69 16.02
CA GLN A 190 -11.84 5.49 14.96
C GLN A 190 -10.37 5.09 14.81
N PHE A 191 -9.92 5.04 13.56
CA PHE A 191 -8.53 4.79 13.19
C PHE A 191 -8.05 5.88 12.25
N ASP A 192 -6.77 6.26 12.38
CA ASP A 192 -6.11 7.05 11.36
C ASP A 192 -6.08 6.29 10.03
N LEU A 193 -6.26 7.02 8.92
CA LEU A 193 -6.38 6.41 7.60
C LEU A 193 -5.08 6.39 6.82
N ALA A 194 -4.07 7.16 7.26
CA ALA A 194 -2.83 7.39 6.51
C ALA A 194 -3.16 7.67 5.02
N SER A 195 -2.39 7.11 4.08
CA SER A 195 -2.60 7.36 2.65
C SER A 195 -3.97 6.99 2.09
N MET A 196 -4.76 6.12 2.74
CA MET A 196 -6.11 5.80 2.27
C MET A 196 -7.01 7.05 2.22
N GLY A 197 -6.74 8.07 3.04
CA GLY A 197 -7.45 9.36 3.00
C GLY A 197 -7.33 10.11 1.67
N LYS A 198 -6.35 9.77 0.81
CA LYS A 198 -6.21 10.34 -0.55
C LYS A 198 -7.42 10.06 -1.45
N LEU A 199 -8.20 9.04 -1.13
CA LEU A 199 -9.47 8.78 -1.81
C LEU A 199 -10.43 9.96 -1.66
N PHE A 200 -10.43 10.67 -0.52
CA PHE A 200 -11.28 11.85 -0.35
C PHE A 200 -10.83 13.02 -1.23
N THR A 201 -9.51 13.23 -1.35
CA THR A 201 -8.94 14.21 -2.30
C THR A 201 -9.33 13.87 -3.73
N THR A 202 -9.21 12.60 -4.10
CA THR A 202 -9.54 12.09 -5.44
C THR A 202 -11.01 12.33 -5.77
N ILE A 203 -11.93 11.91 -4.90
CA ILE A 203 -13.37 12.13 -5.11
C ILE A 203 -13.69 13.62 -5.19
N SER A 204 -13.04 14.47 -4.39
CA SER A 204 -13.25 15.92 -4.45
C SER A 204 -12.86 16.51 -5.81
N VAL A 205 -11.72 16.07 -6.37
CA VAL A 205 -11.26 16.49 -7.71
C VAL A 205 -12.24 16.02 -8.78
N LEU A 206 -12.69 14.78 -8.70
CA LEU A 206 -13.64 14.20 -9.67
C LEU A 206 -15.03 14.85 -9.57
N GLN A 207 -15.49 15.23 -8.38
CA GLN A 207 -16.71 16.02 -8.19
C GLN A 207 -16.61 17.40 -8.87
N LEU A 208 -15.46 18.06 -8.77
CA LEU A 208 -15.23 19.33 -9.46
C LEU A 208 -15.15 19.15 -10.99
N ALA A 209 -14.65 18.01 -11.46
CA ALA A 209 -14.68 17.67 -12.88
C ALA A 209 -16.11 17.43 -13.39
N ASP A 210 -16.95 16.70 -12.64
CA ASP A 210 -18.38 16.53 -12.91
C ASP A 210 -19.13 17.88 -12.95
N GLN A 211 -18.70 18.84 -12.12
CA GLN A 211 -19.24 20.21 -12.08
C GLN A 211 -18.66 21.12 -13.18
N HIS A 212 -17.81 20.59 -14.08
CA HIS A 212 -17.09 21.34 -15.12
C HIS A 212 -16.23 22.50 -14.60
N LYS A 213 -15.86 22.47 -13.30
CA LYS A 213 -14.96 23.47 -12.70
C LYS A 213 -13.50 23.25 -13.05
N LEU A 214 -13.14 22.02 -13.41
CA LEU A 214 -11.84 21.65 -13.94
C LEU A 214 -11.97 20.48 -14.93
N SER A 215 -10.93 20.25 -15.73
CA SER A 215 -10.73 19.01 -16.48
C SER A 215 -9.50 18.26 -15.95
N LEU A 216 -9.47 16.94 -16.07
CA LEU A 216 -8.27 16.15 -15.72
C LEU A 216 -7.04 16.51 -16.56
N THR A 217 -7.27 17.06 -17.76
CA THR A 217 -6.21 17.54 -18.66
C THR A 217 -5.77 18.98 -18.39
N ASP A 218 -6.46 19.68 -17.48
CA ASP A 218 -6.07 21.05 -17.13
C ASP A 218 -4.72 21.06 -16.41
N SER A 219 -3.91 22.05 -16.76
CA SER A 219 -2.62 22.27 -16.11
C SER A 219 -2.78 22.99 -14.78
N VAL A 220 -1.86 22.71 -13.84
CA VAL A 220 -1.77 23.40 -12.55
C VAL A 220 -1.68 24.92 -12.75
N GLY A 221 -0.93 25.39 -13.74
CA GLY A 221 -0.77 26.82 -14.02
C GLY A 221 -2.05 27.50 -14.50
N LYS A 222 -2.98 26.77 -15.12
CA LYS A 222 -4.34 27.25 -15.45
C LYS A 222 -5.18 27.38 -14.19
N LEU A 223 -5.15 26.36 -13.32
CA LEU A 223 -6.00 26.27 -12.13
C LEU A 223 -5.49 27.13 -10.96
N ILE A 224 -4.19 27.38 -10.89
CA ILE A 224 -3.54 28.19 -9.85
C ILE A 224 -2.54 29.17 -10.50
N PRO A 225 -3.01 30.23 -11.17
CA PRO A 225 -2.14 31.18 -11.89
C PRO A 225 -1.10 31.87 -11.00
N GLN A 226 -1.35 31.97 -9.70
CA GLN A 226 -0.48 32.58 -8.69
C GLN A 226 0.61 31.65 -8.13
N LEU A 227 0.62 30.37 -8.51
CA LEU A 227 1.66 29.42 -8.07
C LEU A 227 3.04 29.91 -8.54
N LYS A 228 3.97 30.10 -7.59
CA LYS A 228 5.28 30.72 -7.88
C LYS A 228 6.23 29.72 -8.52
N ASN A 229 6.17 28.46 -8.11
CA ASN A 229 7.01 27.39 -8.64
C ASN A 229 6.61 27.08 -10.09
N LYS A 230 7.40 27.61 -11.02
CA LYS A 230 7.11 27.54 -12.46
C LYS A 230 7.25 26.13 -13.02
N SER A 231 8.06 25.27 -12.43
CA SER A 231 8.26 23.89 -12.92
C SER A 231 6.98 23.06 -12.79
N LEU A 232 6.16 23.34 -11.78
CA LEU A 232 4.93 22.60 -11.50
C LEU A 232 3.77 23.00 -12.41
N ARG A 233 3.83 24.19 -13.02
CA ARG A 233 2.70 24.80 -13.74
C ARG A 233 2.24 23.99 -14.96
N GLY A 234 3.12 23.21 -15.57
CA GLY A 234 2.82 22.38 -16.74
C GLY A 234 2.20 21.02 -16.41
N ILE A 235 2.20 20.61 -15.14
CA ILE A 235 1.65 19.32 -14.69
C ILE A 235 0.13 19.33 -14.85
N THR A 236 -0.46 18.23 -15.31
CA THR A 236 -1.93 18.08 -15.39
C THR A 236 -2.52 17.49 -14.12
N VAL A 237 -3.82 17.70 -13.90
CA VAL A 237 -4.56 17.07 -12.79
C VAL A 237 -4.48 15.54 -12.85
N GLU A 238 -4.58 14.95 -14.04
CA GLU A 238 -4.42 13.50 -14.24
C GLU A 238 -3.03 13.01 -13.80
N GLN A 239 -1.97 13.76 -14.14
CA GLN A 239 -0.61 13.39 -13.74
C GLN A 239 -0.41 13.42 -12.23
N LEU A 240 -1.10 14.32 -11.51
CA LEU A 240 -1.10 14.32 -10.05
C LEU A 240 -1.84 13.10 -9.48
N LEU A 241 -3.03 12.79 -9.99
CA LEU A 241 -3.83 11.63 -9.55
C LEU A 241 -3.15 10.29 -9.83
N THR A 242 -2.42 10.21 -10.95
CA THR A 242 -1.76 8.98 -11.40
C THR A 242 -0.32 8.84 -10.90
N HIS A 243 0.16 9.78 -10.07
CA HIS A 243 1.55 9.81 -9.60
C HIS A 243 2.58 9.81 -10.74
N THR A 244 2.26 10.48 -11.84
CA THR A 244 3.17 10.66 -12.98
C THR A 244 3.64 12.11 -13.13
N SER A 245 3.42 12.95 -12.12
CA SER A 245 3.77 14.37 -12.14
C SER A 245 5.28 14.65 -12.09
N GLY A 246 6.08 13.70 -11.59
CA GLY A 246 7.51 13.91 -11.29
C GLY A 246 7.77 14.60 -9.95
N MET A 247 6.73 14.98 -9.20
CA MET A 247 6.86 15.63 -7.90
C MET A 247 7.38 14.69 -6.81
N GLY A 248 7.96 15.27 -5.77
CA GLY A 248 8.55 14.56 -4.64
C GLY A 248 7.58 14.21 -3.52
N ASP A 249 8.14 13.80 -2.39
CA ASP A 249 7.44 13.58 -1.14
C ASP A 249 7.92 14.60 -0.10
N PHE A 250 7.03 15.41 0.45
CA PHE A 250 7.40 16.44 1.42
C PHE A 250 8.02 15.86 2.70
N PHE A 251 7.80 14.57 3.01
CA PHE A 251 8.48 13.89 4.10
C PHE A 251 9.99 13.69 3.87
N GLU A 252 10.50 13.89 2.65
CA GLU A 252 11.94 13.87 2.33
C GLU A 252 12.65 15.14 2.82
N ASP A 253 11.92 16.24 3.06
CA ASP A 253 12.47 17.43 3.69
C ASP A 253 12.47 17.22 5.23
N PRO A 254 13.64 17.28 5.89
CA PRO A 254 13.74 17.16 7.35
C PRO A 254 12.83 18.12 8.13
N ALA A 255 12.44 19.24 7.52
CA ALA A 255 11.50 20.20 8.07
C ALA A 255 10.06 19.68 8.17
N PHE A 256 9.73 18.53 7.58
CA PHE A 256 8.42 17.87 7.69
C PHE A 256 8.53 16.40 8.09
N ASP A 257 9.73 15.92 8.46
CA ASP A 257 9.92 14.56 8.93
C ASP A 257 9.11 14.33 10.22
N PRO A 258 8.14 13.40 10.20
CA PRO A 258 7.29 13.11 11.36
C PRO A 258 8.09 12.56 12.55
N MET A 259 9.28 12.02 12.32
CA MET A 259 10.17 11.51 13.38
C MET A 259 10.82 12.63 14.18
N ASN A 260 10.89 13.85 13.65
CA ASN A 260 11.44 15.02 14.35
C ASN A 260 10.44 15.68 15.31
N GLY A 261 9.25 15.08 15.49
CA GLY A 261 8.22 15.57 16.41
C GLY A 261 7.46 16.82 15.93
N LYS A 262 7.82 17.39 14.77
CA LYS A 262 7.04 18.46 14.15
C LYS A 262 5.72 17.90 13.64
N LYS A 263 4.62 18.56 13.99
CA LYS A 263 3.31 18.30 13.39
C LYS A 263 3.17 19.10 12.10
N PHE A 264 2.87 18.43 11.00
CA PHE A 264 2.55 19.09 9.73
C PHE A 264 1.18 19.77 9.82
N THR A 265 1.09 21.05 9.49
CA THR A 265 -0.11 21.89 9.63
C THR A 265 -0.58 22.48 8.29
N GLU A 266 -1.74 23.12 8.24
CA GLU A 266 -2.21 23.80 7.01
C GLU A 266 -1.22 24.88 6.52
N ALA A 267 -0.52 25.55 7.45
CA ALA A 267 0.47 26.58 7.11
C ALA A 267 1.70 26.02 6.38
N ASP A 268 1.95 24.71 6.51
CA ASP A 268 3.09 24.02 5.87
C ASP A 268 2.79 23.60 4.42
N VAL A 269 1.51 23.55 4.00
CA VAL A 269 1.09 23.02 2.69
C VAL A 269 1.69 23.79 1.52
N ILE A 270 1.50 25.11 1.48
CA ILE A 270 2.03 25.95 0.39
C ILE A 270 3.57 25.91 0.36
N PRO A 271 4.29 26.10 1.49
CA PRO A 271 5.74 25.95 1.52
C PRO A 271 6.26 24.60 0.99
N ALA A 272 5.60 23.49 1.32
CA ALA A 272 5.98 22.17 0.83
C ALA A 272 5.85 22.07 -0.69
N ILE A 273 4.74 22.56 -1.26
CA ILE A 273 4.50 22.58 -2.71
C ILE A 273 5.50 23.51 -3.43
N GLU A 274 5.68 24.74 -2.93
CA GLU A 274 6.49 25.76 -3.60
C GLU A 274 7.99 25.42 -3.61
N LYS A 275 8.46 24.57 -2.68
CA LYS A 275 9.85 24.09 -2.61
C LYS A 275 10.11 22.81 -3.40
N ASP A 276 9.07 22.09 -3.81
CA ASP A 276 9.19 20.79 -4.49
C ASP A 276 9.96 20.90 -5.81
N GLN A 277 10.70 19.86 -6.16
CA GLN A 277 11.48 19.76 -7.39
C GLN A 277 11.10 18.50 -8.14
N LEU A 278 11.06 18.60 -9.47
CA LEU A 278 10.73 17.47 -10.31
C LEU A 278 11.92 16.52 -10.43
N HIS A 279 11.67 15.23 -10.16
CA HIS A 279 12.64 14.16 -10.35
C HIS A 279 12.74 13.72 -11.82
N PHE A 280 11.68 13.91 -12.60
CA PHE A 280 11.60 13.60 -14.03
C PHE A 280 10.52 14.47 -14.71
N PRO A 281 10.54 14.59 -16.06
CA PRO A 281 9.51 15.36 -16.77
C PRO A 281 8.10 14.76 -16.57
N PRO A 282 7.05 15.57 -16.38
CA PRO A 282 5.70 15.07 -16.14
C PRO A 282 5.21 14.09 -17.23
N GLY A 283 4.58 12.99 -16.80
CA GLY A 283 4.06 11.91 -17.64
C GLY A 283 5.09 10.86 -18.07
N LYS A 284 6.35 10.94 -17.64
CA LYS A 284 7.40 10.00 -18.07
C LYS A 284 7.51 8.74 -17.22
N GLU A 285 7.38 8.87 -15.92
CA GLU A 285 7.58 7.79 -14.97
C GLU A 285 6.52 7.82 -13.87
N PHE A 286 6.43 6.74 -13.10
CA PHE A 286 5.60 6.68 -11.90
C PHE A 286 6.46 6.96 -10.67
N ARG A 287 6.06 7.94 -9.85
CA ARG A 287 6.61 8.18 -8.51
C ARG A 287 5.50 8.64 -7.59
N TYR A 288 5.22 7.83 -6.57
CA TYR A 288 4.29 8.18 -5.52
C TYR A 288 4.68 9.52 -4.88
N SER A 289 3.74 10.46 -4.83
CA SER A 289 4.00 11.84 -4.41
C SER A 289 2.92 12.32 -3.47
N ASN A 290 3.28 12.46 -2.20
CA ASN A 290 2.43 13.11 -1.20
C ASN A 290 2.29 14.61 -1.49
N THR A 291 3.35 15.27 -1.98
CA THR A 291 3.30 16.70 -2.35
C THR A 291 2.35 16.95 -3.52
N GLY A 292 2.29 16.05 -4.51
CA GLY A 292 1.33 16.13 -5.61
C GLY A 292 -0.13 16.06 -5.12
N PHE A 293 -0.39 15.27 -4.09
CA PHE A 293 -1.71 15.20 -3.47
C PHE A 293 -2.03 16.41 -2.57
N LEU A 294 -1.03 17.03 -1.91
CA LEU A 294 -1.20 18.35 -1.29
C LEU A 294 -1.64 19.38 -2.33
N LEU A 295 -1.01 19.36 -3.51
CA LEU A 295 -1.37 20.25 -4.61
C LEU A 295 -2.78 19.99 -5.15
N LEU A 296 -3.22 18.73 -5.23
CA LEU A 296 -4.63 18.41 -5.53
C LEU A 296 -5.59 18.99 -4.48
N GLY A 297 -5.25 18.88 -3.19
CA GLY A 297 -6.02 19.52 -2.12
C GLY A 297 -6.12 21.04 -2.31
N LEU A 298 -5.02 21.71 -2.64
CA LEU A 298 -5.01 23.14 -2.94
C LEU A 298 -5.83 23.49 -4.19
N ILE A 299 -5.81 22.64 -5.23
CA ILE A 299 -6.67 22.81 -6.41
C ILE A 299 -8.14 22.73 -6.02
N VAL A 300 -8.54 21.77 -5.18
CA VAL A 300 -9.91 21.68 -4.65
C VAL A 300 -10.31 22.98 -3.97
N GLU A 301 -9.45 23.56 -3.14
CA GLU A 301 -9.73 24.84 -2.48
C GLU A 301 -9.93 25.99 -3.47
N LYS A 302 -9.02 26.11 -4.45
CA LYS A 302 -9.09 27.20 -5.44
C LYS A 302 -10.30 27.11 -6.35
N GLN A 303 -10.68 25.90 -6.76
CA GLN A 303 -11.78 25.70 -7.69
C GLN A 303 -13.15 25.63 -7.00
N SER A 304 -13.20 25.26 -5.72
CA SER A 304 -14.45 25.21 -4.96
C SER A 304 -14.77 26.49 -4.18
N GLY A 305 -13.74 27.28 -3.82
CA GLY A 305 -13.87 28.42 -2.92
C GLY A 305 -14.05 28.04 -1.43
N GLN A 306 -13.94 26.76 -1.08
CA GLN A 306 -14.01 26.25 0.29
C GLN A 306 -12.63 25.77 0.75
N ASP A 307 -12.35 25.80 2.05
CA ASP A 307 -11.19 25.08 2.57
C ASP A 307 -11.37 23.56 2.36
N PHE A 308 -10.26 22.83 2.21
CA PHE A 308 -10.29 21.43 1.79
C PHE A 308 -11.09 20.55 2.76
N LYS A 309 -10.91 20.75 4.07
CA LYS A 309 -11.58 19.96 5.11
C LYS A 309 -13.08 20.20 5.10
N THR A 310 -13.52 21.44 4.97
CA THR A 310 -14.94 21.78 4.82
C THR A 310 -15.52 21.14 3.55
N TYR A 311 -14.81 21.21 2.42
CA TYR A 311 -15.28 20.58 1.19
C TYR A 311 -15.52 19.06 1.38
N VAL A 312 -14.55 18.35 1.97
CA VAL A 312 -14.70 16.90 2.22
C VAL A 312 -15.87 16.61 3.16
N ARG A 313 -16.05 17.39 4.24
CA ARG A 313 -17.19 17.18 5.16
C ARG A 313 -18.53 17.37 4.45
N GLU A 314 -18.67 18.44 3.69
CA GLU A 314 -19.94 18.83 3.05
C GLU A 314 -20.30 17.97 1.83
N HIS A 315 -19.32 17.64 0.99
CA HIS A 315 -19.56 17.02 -0.32
C HIS A 315 -19.25 15.51 -0.36
N ILE A 316 -18.58 14.98 0.66
CA ILE A 316 -18.28 13.54 0.76
C ILE A 316 -18.90 12.95 2.02
N PHE A 317 -18.51 13.41 3.21
CA PHE A 317 -18.90 12.73 4.45
C PHE A 317 -20.40 12.80 4.72
N LYS A 318 -21.00 13.99 4.60
CA LYS A 318 -22.46 14.15 4.77
C LYS A 318 -23.26 13.33 3.74
N PRO A 319 -23.00 13.41 2.42
CA PRO A 319 -23.70 12.57 1.44
C PRO A 319 -23.47 11.07 1.65
N ALA A 320 -22.26 10.66 2.02
CA ALA A 320 -21.95 9.25 2.29
C ALA A 320 -22.34 8.78 3.69
N GLN A 321 -22.94 9.63 4.53
CA GLN A 321 -23.32 9.31 5.91
C GLN A 321 -22.15 8.85 6.79
N MET A 322 -20.98 9.46 6.60
CA MET A 322 -19.76 9.19 7.37
C MET A 322 -19.73 10.06 8.63
N MET A 323 -20.53 9.68 9.64
CA MET A 323 -20.80 10.52 10.82
C MET A 323 -19.68 10.51 11.86
N TYR A 324 -18.71 9.61 11.72
CA TYR A 324 -17.59 9.39 12.66
C TYR A 324 -16.25 9.54 11.94
N SER A 325 -16.20 10.43 10.95
CA SER A 325 -15.02 10.67 10.12
C SER A 325 -14.56 12.11 10.20
N GLU A 326 -13.25 12.31 10.22
CA GLU A 326 -12.62 13.62 10.21
C GLU A 326 -11.54 13.69 9.12
N PRO A 327 -11.61 14.69 8.21
CA PRO A 327 -10.63 14.81 7.13
C PRO A 327 -9.33 15.45 7.64
N ALA A 328 -8.22 15.07 7.02
CA ALA A 328 -6.93 15.75 7.17
C ALA A 328 -6.66 16.66 5.97
N ASN A 329 -5.49 16.54 5.33
CA ASN A 329 -5.11 17.38 4.19
C ASN A 329 -5.14 16.59 2.87
N GLY A 330 -4.77 17.24 1.76
CA GLY A 330 -4.80 16.63 0.43
C GLY A 330 -3.98 15.35 0.29
N ALA A 331 -2.89 15.18 1.06
CA ALA A 331 -2.03 13.99 1.05
C ALA A 331 -2.62 12.78 1.80
N GLY A 332 -3.84 12.89 2.34
CA GLY A 332 -4.49 11.85 3.11
C GLY A 332 -4.38 12.09 4.62
N GLY A 333 -4.42 11.02 5.39
CA GLY A 333 -4.64 11.04 6.83
C GLY A 333 -6.13 11.12 7.16
N GLY A 334 -6.44 11.72 8.30
CA GLY A 334 -7.80 11.79 8.83
C GLY A 334 -8.13 10.53 9.62
N MET A 335 -9.29 10.53 10.26
CA MET A 335 -9.79 9.39 11.03
C MET A 335 -11.14 8.93 10.51
N SER A 336 -11.43 7.64 10.62
CA SER A 336 -12.74 7.06 10.28
C SER A 336 -12.98 5.75 11.02
N THR A 337 -14.21 5.25 10.94
CA THR A 337 -14.58 3.88 11.34
C THR A 337 -14.69 2.96 10.13
N VAL A 338 -14.71 1.64 10.35
CA VAL A 338 -14.92 0.67 9.26
C VAL A 338 -16.28 0.84 8.58
N ASN A 339 -17.31 1.23 9.35
CA ASN A 339 -18.65 1.45 8.83
C ASN A 339 -18.70 2.69 7.93
N ASP A 340 -18.03 3.77 8.31
CA ASP A 340 -17.98 4.99 7.51
C ASP A 340 -17.23 4.77 6.18
N ILE A 341 -16.10 4.07 6.20
CA ILE A 341 -15.37 3.73 4.96
C ILE A 341 -16.20 2.79 4.06
N TYR A 342 -16.95 1.87 4.65
CA TYR A 342 -17.91 1.08 3.89
C TYR A 342 -19.00 1.95 3.27
N SER A 343 -19.62 2.86 4.03
CA SER A 343 -20.64 3.78 3.53
C SER A 343 -20.10 4.68 2.41
N PHE A 344 -18.84 5.12 2.51
CA PHE A 344 -18.12 5.81 1.43
C PHE A 344 -18.04 4.98 0.16
N SER A 345 -17.54 3.74 0.23
CA SER A 345 -17.43 2.85 -0.93
C SER A 345 -18.80 2.54 -1.57
N LYS A 346 -19.83 2.41 -0.74
CA LYS A 346 -21.21 2.22 -1.19
C LYS A 346 -21.74 3.48 -1.89
N ALA A 347 -21.50 4.67 -1.34
CA ALA A 347 -21.92 5.92 -1.95
C ALA A 347 -21.25 6.18 -3.30
N ILE A 348 -20.00 5.72 -3.51
CA ILE A 348 -19.36 5.71 -4.83
C ILE A 348 -20.10 4.77 -5.76
N SER A 349 -20.28 3.51 -5.35
CA SER A 349 -20.90 2.45 -6.18
C SER A 349 -22.34 2.78 -6.57
N ASP A 350 -23.07 3.48 -5.70
CA ASP A 350 -24.44 3.94 -5.94
C ASP A 350 -24.50 5.23 -6.78
N ASN A 351 -23.37 5.77 -7.25
CA ASN A 351 -23.26 7.06 -7.97
C ASN A 351 -23.81 8.26 -7.17
N LYS A 352 -23.69 8.20 -5.84
CA LYS A 352 -24.14 9.28 -4.96
C LYS A 352 -23.11 10.40 -4.86
N LEU A 353 -21.82 10.05 -4.99
CA LEU A 353 -20.72 11.01 -4.89
C LEU A 353 -20.25 11.53 -6.24
N LEU A 354 -20.44 10.77 -7.31
CA LEU A 354 -19.98 11.06 -8.67
C LEU A 354 -21.07 10.68 -9.68
N SER A 355 -21.04 11.31 -10.86
CA SER A 355 -21.90 10.92 -11.98
C SER A 355 -21.60 9.46 -12.41
N PRO A 356 -22.56 8.73 -13.01
CA PRO A 356 -22.32 7.36 -13.45
C PRO A 356 -21.12 7.20 -14.39
N ALA A 357 -20.87 8.18 -15.25
CA ALA A 357 -19.72 8.17 -16.15
C ALA A 357 -18.39 8.31 -15.37
N THR A 358 -18.35 9.23 -14.41
CA THR A 358 -17.15 9.49 -13.59
C THR A 358 -16.90 8.39 -12.58
N THR A 359 -17.95 7.79 -11.98
CA THR A 359 -17.82 6.57 -11.17
C THR A 359 -17.21 5.44 -11.99
N LYS A 360 -17.71 5.19 -13.20
CA LYS A 360 -17.16 4.16 -14.09
C LYS A 360 -15.70 4.46 -14.42
N GLN A 361 -15.36 5.71 -14.74
CA GLN A 361 -13.98 6.10 -15.01
C GLN A 361 -13.09 5.86 -13.78
N PHE A 362 -13.51 6.29 -12.59
CA PHE A 362 -12.77 6.09 -11.35
C PHE A 362 -12.47 4.60 -11.12
N LEU A 363 -13.48 3.74 -11.21
CA LEU A 363 -13.37 2.30 -10.92
C LEU A 363 -12.66 1.47 -12.01
N THR A 364 -12.46 2.00 -13.21
CA THR A 364 -11.92 1.21 -14.34
C THR A 364 -10.64 1.76 -14.96
N PHE A 365 -10.37 3.06 -14.79
CA PHE A 365 -9.13 3.66 -15.28
C PHE A 365 -7.93 3.00 -14.62
N ASN A 366 -6.94 2.64 -15.43
CA ASN A 366 -5.68 2.11 -14.96
C ASN A 366 -4.52 2.59 -15.85
N ASN A 367 -3.37 2.73 -15.21
CA ASN A 367 -2.05 2.85 -15.81
C ASN A 367 -1.14 1.90 -15.05
N ALA A 368 -0.94 0.69 -15.60
CA ALA A 368 -0.32 -0.43 -14.90
C ALA A 368 -1.05 -0.77 -13.59
N ASN A 369 -0.39 -0.61 -12.44
CA ASN A 369 -0.93 -0.99 -11.12
C ASN A 369 -1.57 0.19 -10.37
N TRP A 370 -1.86 1.31 -11.04
CA TRP A 370 -2.40 2.51 -10.44
C TRP A 370 -3.56 3.10 -11.25
N GLY A 371 -4.61 3.57 -10.59
CA GLY A 371 -5.78 4.21 -11.18
C GLY A 371 -5.78 5.74 -11.02
N LEU A 372 -6.97 6.35 -11.02
CA LEU A 372 -7.12 7.76 -10.63
C LEU A 372 -7.09 7.86 -9.11
N GLY A 373 -5.92 8.19 -8.54
CA GLY A 373 -5.71 8.39 -7.11
C GLY A 373 -6.06 7.20 -6.22
N GLN A 374 -5.99 6.01 -6.79
CA GLN A 374 -6.25 4.75 -6.11
C GLN A 374 -5.38 3.64 -6.68
N GLU A 375 -5.09 2.63 -5.86
CA GLU A 375 -4.44 1.40 -6.29
C GLU A 375 -5.36 0.63 -7.26
N TYR A 376 -4.74 -0.01 -8.26
CA TYR A 376 -5.42 -0.87 -9.22
C TYR A 376 -4.71 -2.22 -9.27
N GLN A 377 -5.42 -3.29 -8.93
CA GLN A 377 -4.85 -4.63 -8.89
C GLN A 377 -5.72 -5.60 -9.71
N GLN A 378 -5.09 -6.25 -10.68
CA GLN A 378 -5.72 -7.32 -11.45
C GLN A 378 -5.26 -8.70 -10.95
N LEU A 379 -6.21 -9.49 -10.44
CA LEU A 379 -6.00 -10.85 -9.95
C LEU A 379 -6.84 -11.84 -10.78
N GLY A 380 -6.22 -12.45 -11.78
CA GLY A 380 -6.92 -13.22 -12.80
C GLY A 380 -7.87 -12.33 -13.60
N ASN A 381 -9.17 -12.58 -13.48
CA ASN A 381 -10.24 -11.76 -14.08
C ASN A 381 -10.78 -10.74 -13.10
N GLU A 382 -10.43 -10.82 -11.82
CA GLU A 382 -10.91 -9.87 -10.84
C GLU A 382 -10.11 -8.57 -10.93
N VAL A 383 -10.83 -7.45 -10.89
CA VAL A 383 -10.25 -6.13 -10.74
C VAL A 383 -10.59 -5.66 -9.34
N ILE A 384 -9.56 -5.25 -8.61
CA ILE A 384 -9.69 -4.72 -7.26
C ILE A 384 -9.15 -3.31 -7.26
N THR A 385 -9.98 -2.36 -6.87
CA THR A 385 -9.60 -0.96 -6.73
C THR A 385 -9.79 -0.50 -5.29
N GLY A 386 -9.03 0.51 -4.89
CA GLY A 386 -9.13 1.10 -3.56
C GLY A 386 -7.79 1.67 -3.15
N HIS A 387 -7.50 1.75 -1.86
CA HIS A 387 -6.24 2.36 -1.43
C HIS A 387 -5.81 1.80 -0.08
N SER A 388 -4.53 1.56 0.08
CA SER A 388 -3.93 1.20 1.35
C SER A 388 -3.41 2.43 2.11
N GLY A 389 -3.32 2.35 3.43
CA GLY A 389 -2.67 3.34 4.27
C GLY A 389 -1.66 2.66 5.16
N GLY A 390 -0.46 3.25 5.27
CA GLY A 390 0.60 2.75 6.12
C GLY A 390 1.32 3.90 6.80
N PHE A 391 1.45 3.80 8.12
CA PHE A 391 2.26 4.68 8.96
C PHE A 391 2.63 3.91 10.25
N PRO A 392 3.65 4.30 11.02
CA PRO A 392 3.93 3.65 12.30
C PRO A 392 2.68 3.53 13.18
N GLY A 393 2.30 2.28 13.51
CA GLY A 393 1.10 1.97 14.29
C GLY A 393 -0.24 2.05 13.54
N ILE A 394 -0.24 2.29 12.22
CA ILE A 394 -1.44 2.45 11.39
C ILE A 394 -1.30 1.62 10.12
N CYS A 395 -2.26 0.71 9.89
CA CYS A 395 -2.34 -0.02 8.62
C CYS A 395 -3.80 -0.18 8.20
N THR A 396 -4.15 0.34 7.03
CA THR A 396 -5.53 0.43 6.54
C THR A 396 -5.64 -0.03 5.09
N GLU A 397 -6.80 -0.57 4.72
CA GLU A 397 -7.10 -1.05 3.38
C GLU A 397 -8.58 -0.87 3.08
N LEU A 398 -8.88 -0.32 1.90
CA LEU A 398 -10.18 -0.45 1.24
C LEU A 398 -9.97 -1.21 -0.06
N ASN A 399 -10.73 -2.29 -0.27
CA ASN A 399 -10.70 -3.08 -1.50
C ASN A 399 -12.11 -3.27 -2.04
N MET A 400 -12.35 -2.79 -3.26
CA MET A 400 -13.62 -2.88 -3.98
C MET A 400 -13.43 -3.83 -5.17
N TYR A 401 -14.13 -4.96 -5.15
CA TYR A 401 -14.01 -6.04 -6.14
C TYR A 401 -15.06 -5.83 -7.23
N GLN A 402 -14.62 -5.59 -8.46
CA GLN A 402 -15.52 -5.16 -9.54
C GLN A 402 -16.40 -6.29 -10.07
N ASN A 403 -15.91 -7.54 -10.06
CA ASN A 403 -16.66 -8.68 -10.59
C ASN A 403 -17.32 -9.54 -9.51
N ALA A 404 -16.63 -9.80 -8.39
CA ALA A 404 -17.17 -10.62 -7.31
C ALA A 404 -18.17 -9.87 -6.40
N GLY A 405 -18.27 -8.54 -6.54
CA GLY A 405 -19.21 -7.69 -5.80
C GLY A 405 -18.85 -7.50 -4.33
N TYR A 406 -17.65 -7.91 -3.91
CA TYR A 406 -17.17 -7.75 -2.54
C TYR A 406 -16.65 -6.33 -2.27
N THR A 407 -16.77 -5.90 -1.02
CA THR A 407 -16.04 -4.76 -0.47
C THR A 407 -15.42 -5.18 0.85
N VAL A 408 -14.12 -4.94 1.01
CA VAL A 408 -13.37 -5.29 2.22
C VAL A 408 -12.73 -4.03 2.78
N VAL A 409 -12.98 -3.76 4.05
CA VAL A 409 -12.40 -2.65 4.79
C VAL A 409 -11.63 -3.20 5.99
N ILE A 410 -10.35 -2.84 6.09
CA ILE A 410 -9.49 -3.17 7.23
C ILE A 410 -8.97 -1.86 7.80
N LEU A 411 -9.22 -1.60 9.08
CA LEU A 411 -8.63 -0.49 9.81
C LEU A 411 -7.90 -1.04 11.01
N SER A 412 -6.61 -0.74 11.18
CA SER A 412 -5.83 -1.32 12.27
C SER A 412 -4.92 -0.31 12.95
N ASN A 413 -4.77 -0.50 14.26
CA ASN A 413 -3.82 0.20 15.11
C ASN A 413 -2.53 -0.62 15.29
N THR A 414 -2.17 -1.36 14.23
CA THR A 414 -0.94 -2.15 14.13
C THR A 414 -0.11 -1.62 12.97
N GLU A 415 1.21 -1.67 13.08
CA GLU A 415 2.08 -1.22 12.01
C GLU A 415 1.99 -2.14 10.77
N PRO A 416 2.21 -1.59 9.56
CA PRO A 416 2.44 -2.39 8.37
C PRO A 416 3.59 -3.39 8.59
N PRO A 417 3.57 -4.56 7.94
CA PRO A 417 2.66 -4.93 6.85
C PRO A 417 1.46 -5.78 7.26
N PHE A 418 1.19 -6.00 8.55
CA PHE A 418 0.22 -7.03 8.98
C PHE A 418 -1.22 -6.79 8.51
N GLY A 419 -1.67 -5.53 8.41
CA GLY A 419 -2.97 -5.21 7.80
C GLY A 419 -3.01 -5.51 6.28
N HIS A 420 -1.91 -5.25 5.57
CA HIS A 420 -1.78 -5.61 4.15
C HIS A 420 -1.79 -7.13 3.94
N PHE A 421 -1.26 -7.90 4.88
CA PHE A 421 -1.28 -9.36 4.85
C PHE A 421 -2.70 -9.93 4.99
N ILE A 422 -3.52 -9.34 5.87
CA ILE A 422 -4.95 -9.69 5.97
C ILE A 422 -5.66 -9.36 4.66
N SER A 423 -5.40 -8.19 4.07
CA SER A 423 -5.95 -7.82 2.77
C SER A 423 -5.59 -8.84 1.70
N ASP A 424 -4.32 -9.20 1.57
CA ASP A 424 -3.86 -10.16 0.58
C ASP A 424 -4.42 -11.56 0.80
N LYS A 425 -4.56 -11.98 2.07
CA LYS A 425 -5.22 -13.26 2.37
C LYS A 425 -6.68 -13.25 1.94
N ILE A 426 -7.43 -12.19 2.23
CA ILE A 426 -8.85 -12.09 1.84
C ILE A 426 -8.97 -12.01 0.32
N LYS A 427 -8.08 -11.27 -0.36
CA LYS A 427 -8.01 -11.24 -1.84
C LYS A 427 -7.84 -12.64 -2.39
N GLU A 428 -6.87 -13.42 -1.87
CA GLU A 428 -6.69 -14.82 -2.24
C GLU A 428 -8.02 -15.59 -2.06
N LEU A 429 -8.62 -15.57 -0.87
CA LEU A 429 -9.86 -16.29 -0.59
C LEU A 429 -11.02 -15.96 -1.55
N VAL A 430 -11.17 -14.68 -1.93
CA VAL A 430 -12.23 -14.22 -2.83
C VAL A 430 -11.96 -14.60 -4.29
N VAL A 431 -10.71 -14.56 -4.74
CA VAL A 431 -10.36 -14.62 -6.19
C VAL A 431 -9.72 -15.94 -6.64
N ARG A 432 -9.57 -16.93 -5.74
CA ARG A 432 -9.10 -18.29 -6.07
C ARG A 432 -9.90 -18.93 -7.21
N ARG A 433 -9.27 -19.83 -7.97
CA ARG A 433 -9.77 -20.30 -9.28
C ARG A 433 -9.81 -21.80 -9.48
#